data_AF-A0A8T4R9K7-F1
#
_entry.id   AF-A0A8T4R9K7-F1
#
_cell.length_a   1.000
_cell.length_b   1.000
_cell.length_c   1.000
_cell.angle_alpha   90.00
_cell.angle_beta   90.00
_cell.angle_gamma   90.00
#
_symmetry.space_group_name_H-M   'P 1'
#
loop_
_entity.id
_entity.type
_entity.pdbx_description
1 polymer ?
#
loop_
_entity_poly.entity_id
_entity_poly.type
_entity_poly.pdbx_seq_one_letter_code
_entity_poly.pdbx_strand_id
1 'polypeptide(L)'
;MKKKHLESTELPEDYLDDNDLEKQDLRPIPGTETLVFKPVFIERYSKLTDWETFKSCSLSFLRRSIRVNTIYSTVEEVKNSILKRGWKLKQIPWCKEGFWIEHDERRDVGNLLEHHQGKIYVQESASMLPPLVLDPQPGDLVLDMCAAPGSKTTQMGAMMKNKGLIVANDYDGQRLQSLGINLQKSGLTNVLISLMHGKRFFGFQFDRILVDAPCSGTGTLRRSLGTIKRWNPGVVRKLSRMQRELLDNAFRNLRPGGTLVYSTCSLEPEEDEAVVSGFLQDTPDAEIQNIKLPGLKRSPPIEEFEGQKFDSRVKECIRIWPQDNDSEGFFVAKFKKKE
;
A
#
# COMPACT_ATOMS: atom_id res chain seq x y z
N MET A 1 -5.77 26.80 37.51
CA MET A 1 -4.30 26.72 37.54
C MET A 1 -3.85 25.33 37.96
N LYS A 2 -3.32 24.54 37.02
CA LYS A 2 -2.16 23.64 37.13
C LYS A 2 -2.10 22.83 35.84
N LYS A 3 -1.23 23.29 34.93
CA LYS A 3 -0.80 22.58 33.72
C LYS A 3 -0.14 21.26 34.16
N LYS A 4 -0.63 20.12 33.69
CA LYS A 4 0.16 18.88 33.70
C LYS A 4 1.05 18.90 32.46
N HIS A 5 2.35 18.89 32.68
CA HIS A 5 3.36 18.78 31.63
C HIS A 5 3.15 17.49 30.85
N LEU A 6 3.18 17.60 29.52
CA LEU A 6 3.42 16.46 28.64
C LEU A 6 4.84 15.98 28.93
N GLU A 7 4.96 14.75 29.40
CA GLU A 7 6.22 14.01 29.40
C GLU A 7 6.57 13.68 27.95
N SER A 8 7.82 14.01 27.61
CA SER A 8 8.52 13.70 26.39
C SER A 8 8.55 12.19 26.17
N THR A 9 7.89 11.70 25.12
CA THR A 9 8.15 10.38 24.57
C THR A 9 9.53 10.40 23.92
N GLU A 10 10.54 9.98 24.67
CA GLU A 10 11.87 9.67 24.16
C GLU A 10 11.75 8.61 23.05
N LEU A 11 12.33 8.90 21.89
CA LEU A 11 12.46 7.95 20.79
C LEU A 11 13.47 6.86 21.20
N PRO A 12 13.26 5.57 20.84
CA PRO A 12 14.22 4.51 21.14
C PRO A 12 15.62 4.83 20.59
N GLU A 13 16.66 4.53 21.37
CA GLU A 13 18.09 4.80 21.10
C GLU A 13 18.67 4.15 19.81
N ASP A 14 17.85 3.43 19.03
CA ASP A 14 18.26 2.78 17.77
C ASP A 14 17.87 3.59 16.51
N TYR A 15 17.56 4.88 16.66
CA TYR A 15 17.28 5.77 15.52
C TYR A 15 18.57 6.11 14.78
N LEU A 16 18.91 5.28 13.79
CA LEU A 16 20.04 5.49 12.90
C LEU A 16 19.84 6.76 12.04
N ASP A 17 20.94 7.51 11.93
CA ASP A 17 21.18 8.79 11.27
C ASP A 17 20.64 8.88 9.82
N ASP A 18 20.31 10.10 9.38
CA ASP A 18 19.68 10.44 8.09
C ASP A 18 20.59 10.18 6.86
N ASN A 19 21.81 9.68 7.06
CA ASN A 19 22.84 9.45 6.04
C ASN A 19 22.83 8.07 5.33
N ASP A 20 21.84 7.20 5.59
CA ASP A 20 21.80 5.82 5.04
C ASP A 20 21.48 5.73 3.52
N LEU A 21 21.34 6.84 2.79
CA LEU A 21 21.11 6.81 1.33
C LEU A 21 22.35 6.40 0.53
N GLU A 22 23.56 6.59 1.07
CA GLU A 22 24.82 6.28 0.35
C GLU A 22 25.20 4.78 0.31
N LYS A 23 24.43 3.90 0.96
CA LYS A 23 24.69 2.44 0.95
C LYS A 23 23.42 1.59 0.85
N GLN A 24 22.55 1.86 -0.12
CA GLN A 24 21.61 0.81 -0.54
C GLN A 24 22.42 -0.32 -1.22
N ASP A 25 22.54 -1.49 -0.57
CA ASP A 25 23.08 -2.72 -1.17
C ASP A 25 22.10 -3.27 -2.22
N LEU A 26 21.91 -2.53 -3.31
CA LEU A 26 21.03 -2.88 -4.40
C LEU A 26 21.62 -4.08 -5.14
N ARG A 27 20.88 -5.19 -5.14
CA ARG A 27 21.24 -6.41 -5.88
C ARG A 27 20.49 -6.42 -7.22
N PRO A 28 21.17 -6.24 -8.36
CA PRO A 28 20.51 -6.26 -9.66
C PRO A 28 19.83 -7.59 -9.94
N ILE A 29 18.69 -7.54 -10.61
CA ILE A 29 17.99 -8.74 -11.09
C ILE A 29 18.76 -9.30 -12.29
N PRO A 30 19.18 -10.57 -12.30
CA PRO A 30 19.91 -11.14 -13.42
C PRO A 30 19.15 -10.99 -14.74
N GLY A 31 19.86 -10.58 -15.79
CA GLY A 31 19.30 -10.42 -17.14
C GLY A 31 18.64 -9.07 -17.42
N THR A 32 18.64 -8.12 -16.49
CA THR A 32 18.13 -6.76 -16.75
C THR A 32 19.09 -5.91 -17.57
N GLU A 33 20.36 -6.32 -17.72
CA GLU A 33 21.39 -5.70 -18.58
C GLU A 33 20.91 -5.51 -20.03
N THR A 34 20.13 -6.46 -20.54
CA THR A 34 19.61 -6.49 -21.92
C THR A 34 18.20 -5.93 -22.04
N LEU A 35 17.62 -5.44 -20.93
CA LEU A 35 16.26 -4.93 -20.90
C LEU A 35 16.20 -3.56 -21.59
N VAL A 36 15.48 -3.51 -22.71
CA VAL A 36 15.26 -2.27 -23.46
C VAL A 36 13.98 -1.59 -22.98
N PHE A 37 14.10 -0.37 -22.50
CA PHE A 37 12.96 0.51 -22.21
C PHE A 37 12.48 1.21 -23.48
N LYS A 38 11.17 1.46 -23.58
CA LYS A 38 10.62 2.28 -24.66
C LYS A 38 11.15 3.71 -24.51
N PRO A 39 11.57 4.40 -25.58
CA PRO A 39 12.05 5.79 -25.48
C PRO A 39 11.06 6.72 -24.76
N VAL A 40 9.77 6.56 -25.05
CA VAL A 40 8.67 7.30 -24.41
C VAL A 40 8.57 7.04 -22.90
N PHE A 41 8.94 5.83 -22.45
CA PHE A 41 8.99 5.51 -21.03
C PHE A 41 10.16 6.24 -20.35
N ILE A 42 11.34 6.23 -20.96
CA ILE A 42 12.52 6.94 -20.44
C ILE A 42 12.21 8.44 -20.33
N GLU A 43 11.79 9.06 -21.44
CA GLU A 43 11.48 10.49 -21.49
C GLU A 43 10.47 10.90 -20.40
N ARG A 44 9.45 10.06 -20.17
CA ARG A 44 8.43 10.28 -19.17
C ARG A 44 8.99 10.24 -17.76
N TYR A 45 9.69 9.17 -17.38
CA TYR A 45 10.22 9.03 -16.02
C TYR A 45 11.35 10.01 -15.74
N SER A 46 12.14 10.40 -16.74
CA SER A 46 13.12 11.49 -16.62
C SER A 46 12.50 12.85 -16.28
N LYS A 47 11.22 13.07 -16.58
CA LYS A 47 10.48 14.29 -16.18
C LYS A 47 9.90 14.18 -14.77
N LEU A 48 9.72 12.96 -14.25
CA LEU A 48 9.08 12.70 -12.97
C LEU A 48 10.08 12.52 -11.82
N THR A 49 11.25 11.96 -12.11
CA THR A 49 12.28 11.62 -11.12
C THR A 49 13.65 11.50 -11.78
N ASP A 50 14.72 11.40 -10.98
CA ASP A 50 16.04 11.00 -11.49
C ASP A 50 15.97 9.59 -12.12
N TRP A 51 16.23 9.53 -13.41
CA TRP A 51 16.03 8.33 -14.21
C TRP A 51 17.01 7.20 -13.84
N GLU A 52 18.28 7.53 -13.63
CA GLU A 52 19.30 6.50 -13.36
C GLU A 52 19.10 5.86 -11.98
N THR A 53 18.76 6.65 -10.96
CA THR A 53 18.40 6.16 -9.62
C THR A 53 17.11 5.34 -9.68
N PHE A 54 16.09 5.83 -10.39
CA PHE A 54 14.84 5.10 -10.55
C PHE A 54 15.05 3.75 -11.24
N LYS A 55 15.85 3.72 -12.32
CA LYS A 55 16.17 2.52 -13.07
C LYS A 55 16.96 1.51 -12.23
N SER A 56 18.00 1.95 -11.53
CA SER A 56 18.84 1.07 -10.71
C SER A 56 18.03 0.41 -9.58
N CYS A 57 17.18 1.18 -8.89
CA CYS A 57 16.28 0.66 -7.86
C CYS A 57 15.22 -0.28 -8.44
N SER A 58 14.60 0.10 -9.55
CA SER A 58 13.52 -0.67 -10.20
C SER A 58 13.97 -2.00 -10.79
N LEU A 59 15.25 -2.11 -11.15
CA LEU A 59 15.87 -3.32 -11.71
C LEU A 59 16.61 -4.15 -10.65
N SER A 60 16.45 -3.83 -9.37
CA SER A 60 17.06 -4.54 -8.26
C SER A 60 16.04 -5.33 -7.44
N PHE A 61 16.47 -6.44 -6.86
CA PHE A 61 15.60 -7.30 -6.04
C PHE A 61 14.97 -6.51 -4.91
N LEU A 62 13.66 -6.64 -4.75
CA LEU A 62 12.92 -6.04 -3.65
C LEU A 62 13.32 -6.67 -2.30
N ARG A 63 13.50 -5.84 -1.28
CA ARG A 63 13.67 -6.32 0.10
C ARG A 63 12.43 -7.11 0.53
N ARG A 64 12.65 -8.37 0.88
CA ARG A 64 11.58 -9.24 1.36
C ARG A 64 11.03 -8.69 2.67
N SER A 65 9.72 -8.67 2.79
CA SER A 65 9.04 -8.18 3.98
C SER A 65 7.91 -9.11 4.40
N ILE A 66 7.67 -9.12 5.70
CA ILE A 66 6.61 -9.87 6.35
C ILE A 66 5.84 -8.96 7.28
N ARG A 67 4.58 -9.30 7.51
CA ARG A 67 3.74 -8.69 8.53
C ARG A 67 3.29 -9.76 9.51
N VAL A 68 3.46 -9.51 10.80
CA VAL A 68 2.95 -10.35 11.88
C VAL A 68 1.42 -10.30 11.90
N ASN A 69 0.81 -11.47 12.02
CA ASN A 69 -0.63 -11.61 12.23
C ASN A 69 -0.94 -11.64 13.73
N THR A 70 -1.39 -10.51 14.24
CA THR A 70 -1.68 -10.30 15.67
C THR A 70 -2.93 -11.03 16.18
N ILE A 71 -3.66 -11.74 15.30
CA ILE A 71 -4.74 -12.64 15.70
C ILE A 71 -4.19 -13.90 16.38
N TYR A 72 -3.06 -14.42 15.90
CA TYR A 72 -2.51 -15.70 16.37
C TYR A 72 -1.36 -15.57 17.37
N SER A 73 -0.60 -14.47 17.33
CA SER A 73 0.61 -14.33 18.14
C SER A 73 1.01 -12.87 18.29
N THR A 74 1.81 -12.58 19.29
CA THR A 74 2.39 -11.25 19.48
C THR A 74 3.58 -11.02 18.54
N VAL A 75 3.90 -9.75 18.28
CA VAL A 75 5.10 -9.36 17.51
C VAL A 75 6.38 -9.95 18.11
N GLU A 76 6.49 -9.93 19.43
CA GLU A 76 7.69 -10.39 20.15
C GLU A 76 7.89 -11.90 20.05
N GLU A 77 6.81 -12.69 20.18
CA GLU A 77 6.87 -14.15 20.02
C GLU A 77 7.33 -14.55 18.61
N VAL A 78 6.75 -13.92 17.58
CA VAL A 78 7.09 -14.22 16.18
C VAL A 78 8.52 -13.79 15.87
N LYS A 79 8.92 -12.59 16.32
CA LYS A 79 10.29 -12.10 16.18
C LYS A 79 11.29 -13.09 16.79
N ASN A 80 11.07 -13.50 18.04
CA ASN A 80 11.94 -14.47 18.72
C ASN A 80 11.97 -15.83 18.02
N SER A 81 10.84 -16.32 17.50
CA SER A 81 10.78 -17.59 16.76
C SER A 81 11.60 -17.54 15.46
N ILE A 82 11.49 -16.45 14.70
CA ILE A 82 12.18 -16.25 13.43
C ILE A 82 13.70 -16.05 13.66
N LEU A 83 14.10 -15.25 14.65
CA LEU A 83 15.50 -15.02 15.00
C LEU A 83 16.21 -16.32 15.42
N LYS A 84 15.56 -17.19 16.21
CA LYS A 84 16.09 -18.52 16.60
C LYS A 84 16.38 -19.43 15.40
N ARG A 85 15.75 -19.19 14.24
CA ARG A 85 15.95 -19.95 13.00
C ARG A 85 17.04 -19.36 12.10
N GLY A 86 17.77 -18.33 12.57
CA GLY A 86 18.89 -17.72 11.86
C GLY A 86 18.51 -16.61 10.88
N TRP A 87 17.25 -16.16 10.88
CA TRP A 87 16.83 -15.02 10.06
C TRP A 87 17.15 -13.70 10.76
N LYS A 88 17.36 -12.65 9.97
CA LYS A 88 17.56 -11.27 10.41
C LYS A 88 16.28 -10.48 10.15
N LEU A 89 15.86 -9.67 11.11
CA LEU A 89 14.67 -8.82 11.03
C LEU A 89 15.05 -7.36 11.29
N LYS A 90 14.63 -6.47 10.40
CA LYS A 90 14.66 -5.01 10.60
C LYS A 90 13.24 -4.49 10.60
N GLN A 91 12.81 -3.83 11.67
CA GLN A 91 11.45 -3.30 11.77
C GLN A 91 11.18 -2.25 10.70
N ILE A 92 9.97 -2.27 10.13
CA ILE A 92 9.52 -1.24 9.19
C ILE A 92 9.06 -0.03 10.01
N PRO A 93 9.63 1.18 9.81
CA PRO A 93 9.39 2.32 10.71
C PRO A 93 7.93 2.72 10.87
N TRP A 94 7.14 2.59 9.81
CA TRP A 94 5.72 2.97 9.80
C TRP A 94 4.77 1.83 10.19
N CYS A 95 5.23 0.59 10.36
CA CYS A 95 4.38 -0.57 10.62
C CYS A 95 4.97 -1.42 11.75
N LYS A 96 4.36 -1.35 12.94
CA LYS A 96 4.87 -2.03 14.15
C LYS A 96 4.95 -3.54 13.97
N GLU A 97 3.98 -4.11 13.26
CA GLU A 97 3.89 -5.54 12.94
C GLU A 97 4.69 -5.92 11.69
N GLY A 98 5.29 -4.95 10.99
CA GLY A 98 6.00 -5.14 9.73
C GLY A 98 7.51 -5.24 9.91
N PHE A 99 8.13 -6.19 9.22
CA PHE A 99 9.58 -6.39 9.23
C PHE A 99 10.11 -6.66 7.83
N TRP A 100 11.23 -6.05 7.48
CA TRP A 100 12.10 -6.59 6.44
C TRP A 100 12.82 -7.83 6.98
N ILE A 101 12.90 -8.86 6.14
CA ILE A 101 13.40 -10.18 6.53
C ILE A 101 14.49 -10.65 5.57
N GLU A 102 15.62 -11.06 6.15
CA GLU A 102 16.81 -11.49 5.42
C GLU A 102 17.42 -12.74 6.04
N HIS A 103 18.15 -13.49 5.22
CA HIS A 103 18.88 -14.68 5.63
C HIS A 103 20.14 -14.76 4.78
N ASP A 104 21.26 -15.19 5.38
CA ASP A 104 22.55 -15.22 4.70
C ASP A 104 22.55 -16.22 3.54
N GLU A 105 21.87 -17.36 3.73
CA GLU A 105 21.56 -18.30 2.65
C GLU A 105 20.27 -17.94 1.89
N ARG A 106 20.19 -18.35 0.62
CA ARG A 106 18.96 -18.25 -0.19
C ARG A 106 17.88 -19.21 0.35
N ARG A 107 16.97 -18.69 1.17
CA ARG A 107 15.80 -19.40 1.69
C ARG A 107 14.50 -18.68 1.33
N ASP A 108 13.43 -19.43 1.09
CA ASP A 108 12.10 -18.86 0.84
C ASP A 108 11.39 -18.58 2.17
N VAL A 109 10.88 -17.35 2.33
CA VAL A 109 10.10 -16.91 3.49
C VAL A 109 8.77 -17.69 3.55
N GLY A 110 8.24 -18.10 2.40
CA GLY A 110 7.03 -18.92 2.31
C GLY A 110 7.15 -20.30 2.96
N ASN A 111 8.37 -20.80 3.17
CA ASN A 111 8.62 -22.10 3.81
C ASN A 111 8.78 -22.00 5.33
N LEU A 112 8.66 -20.80 5.92
CA LEU A 112 8.69 -20.63 7.36
C LEU A 112 7.50 -21.30 8.04
N LEU A 113 7.73 -21.93 9.20
CA LEU A 113 6.66 -22.54 9.99
C LEU A 113 5.60 -21.49 10.38
N GLU A 114 6.05 -20.28 10.71
CA GLU A 114 5.22 -19.13 11.04
C GLU A 114 4.31 -18.74 9.86
N HIS A 115 4.81 -18.86 8.63
CA HIS A 115 3.99 -18.64 7.44
C HIS A 115 2.96 -19.74 7.30
N HIS A 116 3.32 -21.02 7.43
CA HIS A 116 2.36 -22.12 7.35
C HIS A 116 1.29 -22.07 8.45
N GLN A 117 1.63 -21.61 9.64
CA GLN A 117 0.72 -21.42 10.78
C GLN A 117 -0.13 -20.14 10.67
N GLY A 118 0.04 -19.33 9.62
CA GLY A 118 -0.70 -18.07 9.45
C GLY A 118 -0.29 -16.95 10.42
N LYS A 119 0.80 -17.13 11.18
CA LYS A 119 1.35 -16.13 12.12
C LYS A 119 2.04 -14.96 11.43
N ILE A 120 2.44 -15.15 10.17
CA ILE A 120 2.96 -14.07 9.31
C ILE A 120 2.29 -14.10 7.94
N TYR A 121 2.24 -12.93 7.31
CA TYR A 121 1.88 -12.74 5.93
C TYR A 121 3.10 -12.19 5.16
N VAL A 122 3.44 -12.77 4.02
CA VAL A 122 4.47 -12.21 3.13
C VAL A 122 3.84 -11.07 2.34
N GLN A 123 4.15 -9.83 2.71
CA GLN A 123 3.52 -8.62 2.19
C GLN A 123 4.61 -7.57 2.04
N GLU A 124 4.55 -6.85 0.94
CA GLU A 124 5.47 -5.76 0.66
C GLU A 124 5.23 -4.57 1.60
N SER A 125 6.32 -3.91 2.02
CA SER A 125 6.29 -2.84 3.02
C SER A 125 5.37 -1.67 2.65
N ALA A 126 5.32 -1.31 1.36
CA ALA A 126 4.43 -0.25 0.85
C ALA A 126 2.96 -0.68 0.84
N SER A 127 2.67 -1.95 0.55
CA SER A 127 1.32 -2.52 0.61
C SER A 127 0.74 -2.55 2.03
N MET A 128 1.54 -2.32 3.07
CA MET A 128 1.07 -2.19 4.45
C MET A 128 0.49 -0.80 4.77
N LEU A 129 0.74 0.21 3.93
CA LEU A 129 0.35 1.59 4.17
C LEU A 129 -1.17 1.81 4.15
N PRO A 130 -1.94 1.33 3.16
CA PRO A 130 -3.35 1.71 3.07
C PRO A 130 -4.20 1.29 4.27
N PRO A 131 -4.07 0.07 4.83
CA PRO A 131 -4.75 -0.29 6.07
C PRO A 131 -4.36 0.59 7.26
N LEU A 132 -3.08 0.95 7.41
CA LEU A 132 -2.61 1.84 8.48
C LEU A 132 -3.18 3.25 8.35
N VAL A 133 -3.29 3.76 7.12
CA VAL A 133 -3.86 5.09 6.84
C VAL A 133 -5.38 5.09 7.04
N LEU A 134 -6.05 4.00 6.65
CA LEU A 134 -7.49 3.82 6.84
C LEU A 134 -7.84 3.74 8.33
N ASP A 135 -6.99 3.08 9.12
CA ASP A 135 -7.10 2.94 10.56
C ASP A 135 -8.46 2.36 11.03
N PRO A 136 -8.87 1.18 10.53
CA PRO A 136 -10.14 0.56 10.92
C PRO A 136 -10.13 0.14 12.39
N GLN A 137 -11.22 0.46 13.08
CA GLN A 137 -11.40 0.19 14.49
C GLN A 137 -12.25 -1.07 14.72
N PRO A 138 -12.04 -1.79 15.83
CA PRO A 138 -12.93 -2.88 16.22
C PRO A 138 -14.40 -2.42 16.29
N GLY A 139 -15.26 -3.04 15.47
CA GLY A 139 -16.69 -2.70 15.39
C GLY A 139 -17.10 -1.95 14.12
N ASP A 140 -16.15 -1.38 13.37
CA ASP A 140 -16.43 -0.71 12.10
C ASP A 140 -17.04 -1.68 11.07
N LEU A 141 -17.91 -1.14 10.21
CA LEU A 141 -18.31 -1.77 8.95
C LEU A 141 -17.40 -1.25 7.84
N VAL A 142 -16.51 -2.11 7.34
CA VAL A 142 -15.46 -1.75 6.38
C VAL A 142 -15.71 -2.38 5.02
N LEU A 143 -15.48 -1.65 3.93
CA LEU A 143 -15.43 -2.19 2.57
C LEU A 143 -13.98 -2.21 2.08
N ASP A 144 -13.48 -3.39 1.70
CA ASP A 144 -12.30 -3.53 0.85
C ASP A 144 -12.78 -3.77 -0.58
N MET A 145 -12.78 -2.72 -1.41
CA MET A 145 -13.49 -2.74 -2.69
C MET A 145 -12.79 -3.62 -3.76
N CYS A 146 -11.48 -3.84 -3.62
CA CYS A 146 -10.62 -4.58 -4.56
C CYS A 146 -9.65 -5.46 -3.76
N ALA A 147 -10.23 -6.37 -2.98
CA ALA A 147 -9.59 -7.06 -1.88
C ALA A 147 -8.55 -8.12 -2.28
N ALA A 148 -8.71 -8.78 -3.43
CA ALA A 148 -7.84 -9.91 -3.73
C ALA A 148 -6.38 -9.45 -3.97
N PRO A 149 -5.37 -10.23 -3.55
CA PRO A 149 -5.45 -11.56 -2.95
C PRO A 149 -5.65 -11.57 -1.42
N GLY A 150 -5.91 -10.44 -0.77
CA GLY A 150 -6.30 -10.37 0.65
C GLY A 150 -5.24 -9.83 1.61
N SER A 151 -4.08 -9.38 1.14
CA SER A 151 -3.01 -8.87 2.03
C SER A 151 -3.46 -7.68 2.88
N LYS A 152 -4.20 -6.74 2.28
CA LYS A 152 -4.74 -5.55 2.95
C LYS A 152 -5.94 -5.91 3.82
N THR A 153 -6.84 -6.77 3.34
CA THR A 153 -7.99 -7.27 4.10
C THR A 153 -7.56 -7.99 5.39
N THR A 154 -6.55 -8.87 5.30
CA THR A 154 -6.01 -9.60 6.47
C THR A 154 -5.34 -8.67 7.47
N GLN A 155 -4.76 -7.55 7.01
CA GLN A 155 -4.22 -6.53 7.89
C GLN A 155 -5.33 -5.77 8.62
N MET A 156 -6.37 -5.33 7.89
CA MET A 156 -7.53 -4.65 8.47
C MET A 156 -8.25 -5.54 9.49
N GLY A 157 -8.45 -6.82 9.18
CA GLY A 157 -9.11 -7.76 10.10
C GLY A 157 -8.33 -7.98 11.40
N ALA A 158 -6.99 -8.00 11.33
CA ALA A 158 -6.13 -8.03 12.51
C ALA A 158 -6.23 -6.73 13.34
N MET A 159 -6.23 -5.56 12.69
CA MET A 159 -6.42 -4.25 13.35
C MET A 159 -7.78 -4.16 14.07
N MET A 160 -8.82 -4.70 13.44
CA MET A 160 -10.18 -4.77 14.00
C MET A 160 -10.35 -5.89 15.05
N LYS A 161 -9.31 -6.67 15.33
CA LYS A 161 -9.31 -7.77 16.31
C LYS A 161 -10.45 -8.77 16.08
N ASN A 162 -10.74 -9.10 14.82
CA ASN A 162 -11.88 -9.95 14.43
C ASN A 162 -13.26 -9.44 14.92
N LYS A 163 -13.44 -8.13 15.17
CA LYS A 163 -14.72 -7.50 15.54
C LYS A 163 -15.23 -6.61 14.41
N GLY A 164 -16.53 -6.32 14.39
CA GLY A 164 -17.15 -5.58 13.27
C GLY A 164 -17.33 -6.48 12.05
N LEU A 165 -17.33 -5.89 10.85
CA LEU A 165 -17.47 -6.63 9.60
C LEU A 165 -16.65 -5.97 8.49
N ILE A 166 -15.88 -6.78 7.75
CA ILE A 166 -15.23 -6.38 6.51
C ILE A 166 -15.95 -7.04 5.35
N VAL A 167 -16.42 -6.27 4.38
CA VAL A 167 -16.85 -6.77 3.08
C VAL A 167 -15.62 -6.76 2.17
N ALA A 168 -15.07 -7.93 1.88
CA ALA A 168 -13.93 -8.12 0.99
C ALA A 168 -14.44 -8.44 -0.42
N ASN A 169 -14.40 -7.44 -1.29
CA ASN A 169 -14.93 -7.54 -2.64
C ASN A 169 -13.82 -7.65 -3.69
N ASP A 170 -13.99 -8.52 -4.68
CA ASP A 170 -13.25 -8.43 -5.94
C ASP A 170 -14.19 -8.69 -7.10
N TYR A 171 -13.83 -8.27 -8.31
CA TYR A 171 -14.66 -8.51 -9.50
C TYR A 171 -14.22 -9.76 -10.27
N ASP A 172 -13.03 -10.26 -10.01
CA ASP A 172 -12.44 -11.41 -10.67
C ASP A 172 -12.61 -12.68 -9.82
N GLY A 173 -13.48 -13.58 -10.27
CA GLY A 173 -13.76 -14.84 -9.61
C GLY A 173 -12.53 -15.74 -9.44
N GLN A 174 -11.53 -15.67 -10.33
CA GLN A 174 -10.30 -16.47 -10.20
C GLN A 174 -9.46 -16.00 -9.01
N ARG A 175 -9.46 -14.69 -8.73
CA ARG A 175 -8.69 -14.10 -7.63
C ARG A 175 -9.35 -14.34 -6.26
N LEU A 176 -10.65 -14.67 -6.23
CA LEU A 176 -11.37 -15.00 -5.00
C LEU A 176 -10.86 -16.28 -4.32
N GLN A 177 -10.33 -17.24 -5.08
CA GLN A 177 -9.74 -18.44 -4.49
C GLN A 177 -8.56 -18.10 -3.58
N SER A 178 -7.62 -17.29 -4.09
CA SER A 178 -6.48 -16.82 -3.30
C SER A 178 -6.91 -15.96 -2.12
N LEU A 179 -7.91 -15.09 -2.32
CA LEU A 179 -8.50 -14.31 -1.23
C LEU A 179 -9.04 -15.22 -0.12
N GLY A 180 -9.89 -16.18 -0.44
CA GLY A 180 -10.48 -17.12 0.53
C GLY A 180 -9.42 -17.90 1.30
N ILE A 181 -8.41 -18.45 0.61
CA ILE A 181 -7.31 -19.18 1.24
C ILE A 181 -6.55 -18.29 2.23
N ASN A 182 -6.22 -17.06 1.82
CA ASN A 182 -5.47 -16.14 2.67
C ASN A 182 -6.27 -15.68 3.89
N LEU A 183 -7.56 -15.40 3.74
CA LEU A 183 -8.43 -15.01 4.86
C LEU A 183 -8.56 -16.16 5.88
N GLN A 184 -8.80 -17.39 5.41
CA GLN A 184 -8.88 -18.58 6.26
C GLN A 184 -7.55 -18.86 6.97
N LYS A 185 -6.45 -18.84 6.23
CA LYS A 185 -5.11 -19.03 6.77
C LYS A 185 -4.76 -17.97 7.83
N SER A 186 -5.20 -16.74 7.65
CA SER A 186 -5.02 -15.65 8.62
C SER A 186 -6.00 -15.70 9.81
N GLY A 187 -6.94 -16.64 9.86
CA GLY A 187 -7.85 -16.80 11.00
C GLY A 187 -8.90 -15.71 11.10
N LEU A 188 -9.27 -15.10 9.97
CA LEU A 188 -10.29 -14.07 9.96
C LEU A 188 -11.69 -14.66 10.05
N THR A 189 -12.49 -14.13 10.97
CA THR A 189 -13.87 -14.57 11.21
C THR A 189 -14.90 -13.47 10.97
N ASN A 190 -14.47 -12.23 10.77
CA ASN A 190 -15.31 -11.05 10.59
C ASN A 190 -15.33 -10.56 9.13
N VAL A 191 -15.22 -11.45 8.15
CA VAL A 191 -15.13 -11.09 6.73
C VAL A 191 -16.20 -11.77 5.90
N LEU A 192 -16.91 -10.98 5.09
CA LEU A 192 -17.80 -11.44 4.04
C LEU A 192 -17.11 -11.25 2.68
N ILE A 193 -17.00 -12.30 1.89
CA ILE A 193 -16.46 -12.23 0.53
C ILE A 193 -17.59 -11.96 -0.46
N SER A 194 -17.43 -10.98 -1.34
CA SER A 194 -18.38 -10.71 -2.44
C SER A 194 -17.70 -10.70 -3.80
N LEU A 195 -18.43 -11.13 -4.82
CA LEU A 195 -18.03 -11.06 -6.24
C LEU A 195 -18.85 -9.99 -6.95
N MET A 196 -18.38 -8.75 -6.95
CA MET A 196 -19.08 -7.65 -7.60
C MET A 196 -18.09 -6.67 -8.26
N HIS A 197 -18.56 -6.03 -9.33
CA HIS A 197 -17.89 -4.82 -9.80
C HIS A 197 -18.03 -3.72 -8.73
N GLY A 198 -16.91 -3.19 -8.24
CA GLY A 198 -16.89 -2.18 -7.17
C GLY A 198 -17.76 -0.95 -7.47
N LYS A 199 -17.90 -0.57 -8.75
CA LYS A 199 -18.77 0.52 -9.22
C LYS A 199 -20.27 0.26 -9.12
N ARG A 200 -20.68 -0.96 -8.77
CA ARG A 200 -22.09 -1.38 -8.63
C ARG A 200 -22.55 -1.52 -7.19
N PHE A 201 -21.69 -1.22 -6.21
CA PHE A 201 -22.14 -1.11 -4.81
C PHE A 201 -23.15 0.03 -4.70
N PHE A 202 -24.33 -0.27 -4.19
CA PHE A 202 -25.39 0.70 -3.96
C PHE A 202 -26.26 0.23 -2.78
N GLY A 203 -26.80 1.17 -2.02
CA GLY A 203 -27.67 0.88 -0.87
C GLY A 203 -26.93 0.44 0.40
N PHE A 204 -25.61 0.52 0.41
CA PHE A 204 -24.79 0.24 1.59
C PHE A 204 -24.15 1.51 2.14
N GLN A 205 -23.84 1.50 3.42
CA GLN A 205 -23.23 2.62 4.14
C GLN A 205 -22.15 2.08 5.06
N PHE A 206 -20.89 2.32 4.71
CA PHE A 206 -19.70 1.84 5.42
C PHE A 206 -19.09 2.96 6.27
N ASP A 207 -18.55 2.60 7.43
CA ASP A 207 -17.79 3.52 8.29
C ASP A 207 -16.44 3.84 7.65
N ARG A 208 -15.84 2.84 7.00
CA ARG A 208 -14.56 2.97 6.30
C ARG A 208 -14.52 2.21 5.00
N ILE A 209 -13.83 2.76 4.01
CA ILE A 209 -13.68 2.12 2.70
C ILE A 209 -12.24 2.22 2.23
N LEU A 210 -11.69 1.09 1.77
CA LEU A 210 -10.44 1.01 1.05
C LEU A 210 -10.70 0.76 -0.43
N VAL A 211 -10.15 1.64 -1.27
CA VAL A 211 -10.06 1.47 -2.72
C VAL A 211 -8.59 1.33 -3.08
N ASP A 212 -8.06 0.12 -2.93
CA ASP A 212 -6.76 -0.24 -3.50
C ASP A 212 -6.95 -0.61 -4.96
N ALA A 213 -6.88 0.40 -5.82
CA ALA A 213 -7.48 0.33 -7.13
C ALA A 213 -6.63 -0.49 -8.12
N PRO A 214 -7.26 -1.27 -9.03
CA PRO A 214 -6.53 -1.90 -10.13
C PRO A 214 -5.82 -0.84 -10.97
N CYS A 215 -4.51 -0.97 -11.11
CA CYS A 215 -3.65 0.02 -11.76
C CYS A 215 -2.64 -0.62 -12.71
N SER A 216 -1.86 0.22 -13.40
CA SER A 216 -0.84 -0.23 -14.35
C SER A 216 0.27 -1.08 -13.69
N GLY A 217 0.44 -0.95 -12.37
CA GLY A 217 1.41 -1.69 -11.57
C GLY A 217 2.85 -1.23 -11.79
N THR A 218 3.05 0.00 -12.29
CA THR A 218 4.37 0.60 -12.54
C THR A 218 5.18 0.83 -11.27
N GLY A 219 4.58 0.80 -10.08
CA GLY A 219 5.30 0.74 -8.81
C GLY A 219 5.91 -0.63 -8.49
N THR A 220 5.49 -1.69 -9.19
CA THR A 220 5.89 -3.08 -8.89
C THR A 220 6.98 -3.63 -9.83
N LEU A 221 7.75 -2.76 -10.51
CA LEU A 221 8.74 -3.21 -11.51
C LEU A 221 9.74 -4.24 -10.95
N ARG A 222 10.14 -4.06 -9.68
CA ARG A 222 11.04 -4.95 -8.95
C ARG A 222 10.50 -6.38 -8.77
N ARG A 223 9.18 -6.57 -8.91
CA ARG A 223 8.49 -7.87 -8.86
C ARG A 223 8.11 -8.39 -10.24
N SER A 224 7.65 -7.49 -11.12
CA SER A 224 7.16 -7.84 -12.45
C SER A 224 7.75 -6.93 -13.51
N LEU A 225 8.95 -7.29 -13.99
CA LEU A 225 9.60 -6.61 -15.13
C LEU A 225 8.75 -6.63 -16.40
N GLY A 226 7.83 -7.59 -16.53
CA GLY A 226 6.86 -7.64 -17.62
C GLY A 226 5.96 -6.41 -17.71
N THR A 227 5.83 -5.64 -16.62
CA THR A 227 5.09 -4.37 -16.60
C THR A 227 5.72 -3.35 -17.56
N ILE A 228 7.05 -3.29 -17.67
CA ILE A 228 7.76 -2.38 -18.60
C ILE A 228 7.35 -2.63 -20.05
N LYS A 229 7.19 -3.90 -20.44
CA LYS A 229 6.77 -4.27 -21.80
C LYS A 229 5.30 -3.93 -22.07
N ARG A 230 4.43 -4.23 -21.12
CA ARG A 230 2.96 -4.00 -21.22
C ARG A 230 2.58 -2.53 -21.11
N TRP A 231 3.40 -1.73 -20.43
CA TRP A 231 3.15 -0.32 -20.20
C TRP A 231 2.90 0.43 -21.51
N ASN A 232 1.82 1.20 -21.54
CA ASN A 232 1.52 2.17 -22.58
C ASN A 232 0.52 3.21 -22.06
N PRO A 233 0.57 4.46 -22.53
CA PRO A 233 -0.30 5.53 -22.05
C PRO A 233 -1.81 5.26 -22.23
N GLY A 234 -2.18 4.49 -23.26
CA GLY A 234 -3.59 4.12 -23.50
C GLY A 234 -4.18 3.26 -22.38
N VAL A 235 -3.41 2.29 -21.88
CA VAL A 235 -3.81 1.46 -20.73
C VAL A 235 -3.89 2.30 -19.45
N VAL A 236 -2.90 3.17 -19.19
CA VAL A 236 -2.89 4.08 -18.03
C VAL A 236 -4.17 4.92 -18.00
N ARG A 237 -4.51 5.58 -19.13
CA ARG A 237 -5.75 6.38 -19.23
C ARG A 237 -7.04 5.57 -19.08
N LYS A 238 -7.05 4.31 -19.52
CA LYS A 238 -8.23 3.43 -19.33
C LYS A 238 -8.40 3.08 -17.85
N LEU A 239 -7.30 2.75 -17.18
CA LEU A 239 -7.29 2.40 -15.76
C LEU A 239 -7.66 3.59 -14.88
N SER A 240 -7.14 4.79 -15.17
CA SER A 240 -7.49 6.00 -14.41
C SER A 240 -8.97 6.34 -14.44
N ARG A 241 -9.65 6.16 -15.58
CA ARG A 241 -11.12 6.32 -15.66
C ARG A 241 -11.86 5.33 -14.78
N MET A 242 -11.44 4.06 -14.78
CA MET A 242 -12.03 3.04 -13.91
C MET A 242 -11.76 3.32 -12.44
N GLN A 243 -10.55 3.74 -12.09
CA GLN A 243 -10.18 4.14 -10.73
C GLN A 243 -11.07 5.29 -10.24
N ARG A 244 -11.32 6.27 -11.10
CA ARG A 244 -12.25 7.36 -10.81
C ARG A 244 -13.67 6.86 -10.55
N GLU A 245 -14.21 5.96 -11.39
CA GLU A 245 -15.53 5.35 -11.17
C GLU A 245 -15.62 4.60 -9.83
N LEU A 246 -14.55 3.88 -9.44
CA LEU A 246 -14.47 3.17 -8.17
C LEU A 246 -14.42 4.14 -6.98
N LEU A 247 -13.60 5.19 -7.07
CA LEU A 247 -13.45 6.19 -6.02
C LEU A 247 -14.75 6.96 -5.79
N ASP A 248 -15.40 7.43 -6.86
CA ASP A 248 -16.69 8.10 -6.80
C ASP A 248 -17.75 7.19 -6.14
N ASN A 249 -17.79 5.91 -6.54
CA ASN A 249 -18.77 4.98 -5.99
C ASN A 249 -18.49 4.63 -4.53
N ALA A 250 -17.22 4.49 -4.14
CA ALA A 250 -16.82 4.31 -2.76
C ALA A 250 -17.33 5.47 -1.90
N PHE A 251 -17.10 6.72 -2.32
CA PHE A 251 -17.54 7.88 -1.56
C PHE A 251 -19.07 7.99 -1.41
N ARG A 252 -19.85 7.55 -2.40
CA ARG A 252 -21.32 7.47 -2.28
C ARG A 252 -21.78 6.46 -1.21
N ASN A 253 -21.06 5.36 -1.05
CA ASN A 253 -21.35 4.31 -0.06
C ASN A 253 -20.66 4.57 1.29
N LEU A 254 -19.93 5.68 1.43
CA LEU A 254 -19.31 6.09 2.68
C LEU A 254 -20.31 6.87 3.54
N ARG A 255 -20.40 6.53 4.83
CA ARG A 255 -21.21 7.28 5.79
C ARG A 255 -20.69 8.71 5.95
N PRO A 256 -21.57 9.68 6.27
CA PRO A 256 -21.12 10.96 6.82
C PRO A 256 -20.14 10.73 7.98
N GLY A 257 -19.08 11.52 8.06
CA GLY A 257 -17.99 11.31 9.03
C GLY A 257 -17.05 10.13 8.75
N GLY A 258 -17.37 9.28 7.76
CA GLY A 258 -16.60 8.09 7.41
C GLY A 258 -15.24 8.40 6.77
N THR A 259 -14.34 7.40 6.78
CA THR A 259 -13.00 7.51 6.19
C THR A 259 -12.86 6.67 4.92
N LEU A 260 -12.34 7.27 3.85
CA LEU A 260 -12.03 6.60 2.59
C LEU A 260 -10.54 6.71 2.30
N VAL A 261 -9.90 5.59 1.96
CA VAL A 261 -8.53 5.57 1.47
C VAL A 261 -8.52 5.08 0.02
N TYR A 262 -7.89 5.87 -0.84
CA TYR A 262 -7.52 5.49 -2.20
C TYR A 262 -6.04 5.13 -2.23
N SER A 263 -5.68 4.04 -2.88
CA SER A 263 -4.29 3.70 -3.12
C SER A 263 -4.07 2.99 -4.44
N THR A 264 -2.84 3.09 -4.95
CA THR A 264 -2.38 2.33 -6.12
C THR A 264 -0.95 1.86 -5.88
N CYS A 265 -0.55 0.81 -6.60
CA CYS A 265 0.87 0.51 -6.85
C CYS A 265 1.31 1.04 -8.22
N SER A 266 0.82 2.22 -8.61
CA SER A 266 1.24 2.96 -9.79
C SER A 266 2.26 4.03 -9.43
N LEU A 267 2.97 4.50 -10.45
CA LEU A 267 3.81 5.69 -10.43
C LEU A 267 3.30 6.75 -11.41
N GLU A 268 2.20 6.46 -12.11
CA GLU A 268 1.66 7.30 -13.16
C GLU A 268 0.78 8.43 -12.58
N PRO A 269 1.09 9.71 -12.83
CA PRO A 269 0.30 10.82 -12.31
C PRO A 269 -1.19 10.76 -12.70
N GLU A 270 -1.50 10.19 -13.87
CA GLU A 270 -2.88 10.03 -14.33
C GLU A 270 -3.69 9.04 -13.50
N GLU A 271 -3.06 8.05 -12.87
CA GLU A 271 -3.71 7.07 -11.98
C GLU A 271 -3.74 7.55 -10.53
N ASP A 272 -2.93 8.54 -10.19
CA ASP A 272 -2.71 9.00 -8.83
C ASP A 272 -3.28 10.42 -8.63
N GLU A 273 -2.45 11.46 -8.76
CA GLU A 273 -2.84 12.85 -8.50
C GLU A 273 -3.96 13.33 -9.41
N ALA A 274 -4.03 12.89 -10.67
CA ALA A 274 -5.12 13.27 -11.57
C ALA A 274 -6.47 12.69 -11.12
N VAL A 275 -6.50 11.45 -10.65
CA VAL A 275 -7.72 10.81 -10.12
C VAL A 275 -8.19 11.56 -8.87
N VAL A 276 -7.26 11.82 -7.94
CA VAL A 276 -7.55 12.57 -6.71
C VAL A 276 -7.99 14.00 -7.01
N SER A 277 -7.28 14.69 -7.90
CA SER A 277 -7.60 16.06 -8.31
C SER A 277 -8.99 16.15 -8.89
N GLY A 278 -9.33 15.28 -9.86
CA GLY A 278 -10.68 15.28 -10.44
C GLY A 278 -11.74 14.95 -9.39
N PHE A 279 -11.48 13.97 -8.52
CA PHE A 279 -12.42 13.61 -7.46
C PHE A 279 -12.70 14.78 -6.50
N LEU A 280 -11.65 15.49 -6.08
CA LEU A 280 -11.74 16.63 -5.17
C LEU A 280 -12.43 17.86 -5.78
N GLN A 281 -12.32 18.03 -7.10
CA GLN A 281 -13.01 19.10 -7.82
C GLN A 281 -14.51 18.84 -7.91
N ASP A 282 -14.90 17.58 -8.14
CA ASP A 282 -16.31 17.21 -8.34
C ASP A 282 -17.03 16.84 -7.02
N THR A 283 -16.29 16.65 -5.92
CA THR A 283 -16.81 16.17 -4.64
C THR A 283 -16.48 17.12 -3.49
N PRO A 284 -17.24 18.23 -3.32
CA PRO A 284 -16.96 19.25 -2.30
C PRO A 284 -17.12 18.76 -0.85
N ASP A 285 -17.80 17.63 -0.65
CA ASP A 285 -17.97 16.99 0.66
C ASP A 285 -16.81 16.07 1.05
N ALA A 286 -15.87 15.83 0.14
CA ALA A 286 -14.67 15.06 0.40
C ALA A 286 -13.55 15.97 0.93
N GLU A 287 -13.15 15.75 2.17
CA GLU A 287 -12.06 16.48 2.82
C GLU A 287 -10.80 15.62 2.81
N ILE A 288 -9.81 15.99 1.99
CA ILE A 288 -8.51 15.32 2.02
C ILE A 288 -7.83 15.53 3.37
N GLN A 289 -7.21 14.47 3.89
CA GLN A 289 -6.58 14.46 5.21
C GLN A 289 -5.08 14.30 5.06
N ASN A 290 -4.32 15.09 5.81
CA ASN A 290 -2.88 14.93 5.90
C ASN A 290 -2.53 13.57 6.52
N ILE A 291 -1.63 12.83 5.88
CA ILE A 291 -1.16 11.54 6.37
C ILE A 291 0.21 11.71 7.02
N LYS A 292 0.33 11.28 8.29
CA LYS A 292 1.59 11.28 9.06
C LYS A 292 1.95 9.85 9.44
N LEU A 293 3.04 9.35 8.87
CA LEU A 293 3.62 8.05 9.18
C LEU A 293 5.09 8.24 9.52
N PRO A 294 5.47 8.20 10.80
CA PRO A 294 6.85 8.40 11.23
C PRO A 294 7.82 7.44 10.54
N GLY A 295 8.98 7.95 10.12
CA GLY A 295 10.04 7.17 9.48
C GLY A 295 9.77 6.73 8.03
N LEU A 296 8.62 7.09 7.45
CA LEU A 296 8.35 6.90 6.03
C LEU A 296 8.98 8.05 5.23
N LYS A 297 9.95 7.75 4.37
CA LYS A 297 10.45 8.70 3.38
C LYS A 297 9.43 8.77 2.23
N ARG A 298 9.12 9.97 1.76
CA ARG A 298 8.19 10.17 0.65
C ARG A 298 8.65 11.32 -0.22
N SER A 299 8.43 11.20 -1.51
CA SER A 299 8.64 12.29 -2.44
C SER A 299 7.43 13.21 -2.48
N PRO A 300 7.61 14.49 -2.87
CA PRO A 300 6.48 15.37 -3.11
C PRO A 300 5.57 14.78 -4.20
N PRO A 301 4.24 14.97 -4.09
CA PRO A 301 3.34 14.58 -5.15
C PRO A 301 3.56 15.44 -6.40
N ILE A 302 3.12 14.92 -7.53
CA ILE A 302 3.19 15.64 -8.81
C ILE A 302 2.04 16.65 -8.84
N GLU A 303 2.34 17.95 -8.98
CA GLU A 303 1.33 19.02 -9.00
C GLU A 303 0.89 19.41 -10.42
N GLU A 304 1.72 19.11 -11.42
CA GLU A 304 1.43 19.37 -12.84
C GLU A 304 2.02 18.26 -13.69
N PHE A 305 1.26 17.77 -14.66
CA PHE A 305 1.71 16.75 -15.59
C PHE A 305 1.09 16.94 -16.98
N GLU A 306 1.90 16.84 -18.04
CA GLU A 306 1.47 17.01 -19.44
C GLU A 306 0.63 18.28 -19.70
N GLY A 307 0.97 19.39 -19.03
CA GLY A 307 0.27 20.68 -19.15
C GLY A 307 -1.05 20.78 -18.38
N GLN A 308 -1.41 19.74 -17.61
CA GLN A 308 -2.54 19.77 -16.68
C GLN A 308 -2.05 20.05 -15.26
N LYS A 309 -2.50 21.16 -14.69
CA LYS A 309 -2.31 21.47 -13.27
C LYS A 309 -3.36 20.76 -12.42
N PHE A 310 -2.92 20.08 -11.37
CA PHE A 310 -3.79 19.37 -10.43
C PHE A 310 -4.23 20.28 -9.27
N ASP A 311 -5.27 19.84 -8.58
CA ASP A 311 -5.77 20.50 -7.37
C ASP A 311 -4.66 20.61 -6.32
N SER A 312 -4.41 21.82 -5.80
CA SER A 312 -3.34 22.06 -4.81
C SER A 312 -3.43 21.19 -3.56
N ARG A 313 -4.59 20.60 -3.27
CA ARG A 313 -4.81 19.68 -2.16
C ARG A 313 -4.12 18.33 -2.36
N VAL A 314 -3.67 17.96 -3.56
CA VAL A 314 -2.91 16.72 -3.78
C VAL A 314 -1.62 16.65 -2.95
N LYS A 315 -1.10 17.79 -2.49
CA LYS A 315 0.03 17.87 -1.54
C LYS A 315 -0.16 17.08 -0.24
N GLU A 316 -1.40 16.77 0.12
CA GLU A 316 -1.73 15.98 1.32
C GLU A 316 -1.60 14.47 1.10
N CYS A 317 -1.42 14.02 -0.15
CA CYS A 317 -1.23 12.62 -0.51
C CYS A 317 0.19 12.13 -0.17
N ILE A 318 0.36 10.81 -0.18
CA ILE A 318 1.67 10.15 -0.13
C ILE A 318 1.99 9.65 -1.53
N ARG A 319 3.15 10.06 -2.05
CA ARG A 319 3.83 9.44 -3.21
C ARG A 319 5.14 8.82 -2.74
N ILE A 320 5.36 7.56 -3.10
CA ILE A 320 6.57 6.82 -2.80
C ILE A 320 7.15 6.31 -4.11
N TRP A 321 8.40 6.68 -4.39
CA TRP A 321 9.20 6.02 -5.41
C TRP A 321 9.99 4.84 -4.82
N PRO A 322 10.41 3.86 -5.64
CA PRO A 322 11.20 2.73 -5.16
C PRO A 322 12.44 3.14 -4.35
N GLN A 323 13.12 4.23 -4.76
CA GLN A 323 14.33 4.75 -4.13
C GLN A 323 14.09 5.41 -2.76
N ASP A 324 12.87 5.82 -2.44
CA ASP A 324 12.59 6.57 -1.19
C ASP A 324 12.83 5.69 0.04
N ASN A 325 12.42 4.42 -0.02
CA ASN A 325 12.49 3.49 1.13
C ASN A 325 13.09 2.12 0.80
N ASP A 326 13.72 1.99 -0.37
CA ASP A 326 14.09 0.69 -0.94
C ASP A 326 12.89 -0.28 -0.95
N SER A 327 11.77 0.20 -1.50
CA SER A 327 10.48 -0.49 -1.54
C SER A 327 9.93 -0.57 -2.97
N GLU A 328 8.66 -0.95 -3.09
CA GLU A 328 7.86 -0.70 -4.28
C GLU A 328 7.51 0.79 -4.38
N GLY A 329 7.13 1.22 -5.58
CA GLY A 329 6.44 2.48 -5.80
C GLY A 329 4.98 2.40 -5.37
N PHE A 330 4.46 3.47 -4.77
CA PHE A 330 3.12 3.45 -4.19
C PHE A 330 2.51 4.85 -4.04
N PHE A 331 1.19 4.93 -4.07
CA PHE A 331 0.43 6.16 -3.83
C PHE A 331 -0.71 5.94 -2.83
N VAL A 332 -0.94 6.90 -1.94
CA VAL A 332 -2.04 6.85 -0.96
C VAL A 332 -2.66 8.24 -0.77
N ALA A 333 -3.99 8.31 -0.85
CA ALA A 333 -4.78 9.48 -0.48
C ALA A 333 -5.85 9.09 0.56
N LYS A 334 -6.05 9.94 1.57
CA LYS A 334 -7.04 9.75 2.63
C LYS A 334 -8.06 10.87 2.56
N PHE A 335 -9.33 10.49 2.59
CA PHE A 335 -10.47 11.41 2.60
C PHE A 335 -11.33 11.14 3.82
N LYS A 336 -11.91 12.21 4.37
CA LYS A 336 -13.02 12.15 5.31
C LYS A 336 -14.25 12.75 4.64
N LYS A 337 -15.40 12.13 4.80
CA LYS A 337 -16.67 12.70 4.36
C LYS A 337 -17.18 13.65 5.44
N LYS A 338 -17.67 14.82 5.05
CA LYS A 338 -18.34 15.75 5.96
C LYS A 338 -19.50 15.06 6.68
N GLU A 339 -19.76 15.51 7.91
CA GLU A 339 -20.88 15.05 8.76
C GLU A 339 -22.25 15.47 8.20
#